data_AF-A0A7T8GZ95-F1
#
_entry.id   AF-A0A7T8GZ95-F1
#
_cell.length_a   1.000
_cell.length_b   1.000
_cell.length_c   1.000
_cell.angle_alpha   90.00
_cell.angle_beta   90.00
_cell.angle_gamma   90.00
#
_symmetry.space_group_name_H-M   'P 1'
#
loop_
_entity.id
_entity.type
_entity.pdbx_description
1 polymer ?
#
loop_
_entity_poly.entity_id
_entity_poly.type
_entity_poly.pdbx_seq_one_letter_code
_entity_poly.pdbx_strand_id
1 'polypeptide(L)'
;EIPKVNAFVLQGPTNCFKSTLFRLLFDGLNFTPMTRTAGNNNFYLQSCLNKDYIIWEEPMVTTTDINEWKLLLEGAPVKASVKSPDSILKRTPFFITTNHSLSKWISADDAAALQERMYVYTLSQK
;
A
#
# COMPACT_ATOMS: atom_id res chain seq x y z
N GLU A 1 2.42 9.62 21.05
CA GLU A 1 2.74 8.41 20.25
C GLU A 1 2.42 8.69 18.79
N ILE A 2 3.16 8.10 17.84
CA ILE A 2 2.88 8.26 16.42
C ILE A 2 1.67 7.38 16.07
N PRO A 3 0.60 7.91 15.44
CA PRO A 3 -0.56 7.11 15.04
C PRO A 3 -0.15 5.92 14.15
N LYS A 4 -0.82 4.78 14.34
CA LYS A 4 -0.64 3.56 13.54
C LYS A 4 -1.29 3.66 12.15
N VAL A 5 -1.28 4.84 11.55
CA VAL A 5 -1.84 5.13 10.24
C VAL A 5 -0.71 5.51 9.29
N ASN A 6 -0.49 4.72 8.25
CA ASN A 6 0.59 4.91 7.28
C ASN A 6 0.13 4.77 5.82
N ALA A 7 -1.18 4.68 5.57
CA ALA A 7 -1.74 4.61 4.22
C ALA A 7 -2.80 5.70 3.95
N PHE A 8 -2.82 6.17 2.71
CA PHE A 8 -3.88 7.00 2.15
C PHE A 8 -4.43 6.35 0.88
N VAL A 9 -5.72 6.04 0.88
CA VAL A 9 -6.40 5.24 -0.15
C VAL A 9 -7.41 6.10 -0.89
N LEU A 10 -7.26 6.18 -2.21
CA LEU A 10 -8.31 6.64 -3.11
C LEU A 10 -9.05 5.41 -3.65
N GLN A 11 -10.30 5.27 -3.22
CA GLN A 11 -11.19 4.22 -3.68
C GLN A 11 -12.25 4.80 -4.61
N GLY A 12 -12.64 4.09 -5.65
CA GLY A 12 -13.75 4.50 -6.53
C GLY A 12 -13.70 3.78 -7.86
N PRO A 13 -14.75 3.82 -8.69
CA PRO A 13 -14.77 3.09 -9.95
C PRO A 13 -13.68 3.54 -10.94
N THR A 14 -13.49 2.78 -12.01
CA THR A 14 -12.56 3.12 -13.08
C THR A 14 -12.89 4.50 -13.65
N ASN A 15 -11.86 5.20 -14.14
CA ASN A 15 -11.95 6.55 -14.72
C ASN A 15 -12.29 7.69 -13.74
N CYS A 16 -12.23 7.47 -12.42
CA CYS A 16 -12.34 8.55 -11.41
C CYS A 16 -11.02 9.32 -11.15
N PHE A 17 -10.10 9.40 -12.11
CA PHE A 17 -8.85 10.19 -12.00
C PHE A 17 -7.87 9.77 -10.88
N LYS A 18 -8.16 8.72 -10.10
CA LYS A 18 -7.36 8.25 -8.94
C LYS A 18 -5.86 8.13 -9.23
N SER A 19 -5.50 7.30 -10.22
CA SER A 19 -4.10 7.07 -10.62
C SER A 19 -3.43 8.34 -11.14
N THR A 20 -4.15 9.10 -11.97
CA THR A 20 -3.62 10.33 -12.56
C THR A 20 -3.34 11.38 -11.48
N LEU A 21 -4.23 11.52 -10.48
CA LEU A 21 -4.04 12.45 -9.38
C LEU A 21 -2.73 12.19 -8.63
N PHE A 22 -2.51 10.96 -8.17
CA PHE A 22 -1.26 10.64 -7.49
C PHE A 22 -0.04 10.79 -8.39
N ARG A 23 -0.09 10.34 -9.65
CA ARG A 23 1.04 10.53 -10.57
C ARG A 23 1.40 12.00 -10.76
N LEU A 24 0.41 12.90 -10.84
CA LEU A 24 0.65 14.34 -10.97
C LEU A 24 1.16 14.98 -9.68
N LEU A 25 0.62 14.58 -8.52
CA LEU A 25 1.06 15.09 -7.21
C LEU A 25 2.49 14.65 -6.87
N PHE A 26 2.88 13.48 -7.37
CA PHE A 26 4.14 12.82 -7.05
C PHE A 26 5.15 12.85 -8.20
N ASP A 27 4.88 13.64 -9.24
CA ASP A 27 5.79 13.81 -10.36
C ASP A 27 7.09 14.51 -9.89
N GLY A 28 8.24 14.06 -10.39
CA GLY A 28 9.55 14.59 -10.01
C GLY A 28 10.07 14.19 -8.61
N LEU A 29 9.34 13.38 -7.86
CA LEU A 29 9.74 12.87 -6.55
C LEU A 29 10.20 11.39 -6.63
N ASN A 30 11.01 10.96 -5.65
CA ASN A 30 11.61 9.62 -5.63
C ASN A 30 10.62 8.54 -5.17
N PHE A 31 9.72 8.12 -6.06
CA PHE A 31 8.78 7.03 -5.79
C PHE A 31 9.15 5.73 -6.48
N THR A 32 8.49 4.65 -6.04
CA THR A 32 8.40 3.41 -6.80
C THR A 32 6.94 3.03 -6.96
N PRO A 33 6.51 2.55 -8.14
CA PRO A 33 5.33 1.72 -8.23
C PRO A 33 5.63 0.39 -7.55
N MET A 34 4.69 -0.11 -6.76
CA MET A 34 4.75 -1.46 -6.23
C MET A 34 4.53 -2.48 -7.35
N THR A 35 5.37 -3.51 -7.37
CA THR A 35 5.16 -4.64 -8.29
C THR A 35 3.96 -5.45 -7.79
N ARG A 36 3.15 -5.99 -8.70
CA ARG A 36 2.01 -6.84 -8.34
C ARG A 36 2.54 -8.02 -7.51
N THR A 37 1.94 -8.25 -6.35
CA THR A 37 2.23 -9.39 -5.45
C THR A 37 1.75 -10.73 -6.02
N ALA A 38 1.12 -10.73 -7.20
CA ALA A 38 0.61 -11.91 -7.88
C ALA A 38 1.75 -12.83 -8.32
N GLY A 39 2.14 -13.74 -7.43
CA GLY A 39 2.99 -14.90 -7.71
C GLY A 39 4.33 -14.83 -7.00
N ASN A 40 4.45 -15.49 -5.84
CA ASN A 40 5.68 -15.95 -5.16
C ASN A 40 6.94 -15.08 -5.29
N ASN A 41 6.81 -13.76 -5.43
CA ASN A 41 7.94 -12.88 -5.60
C ASN A 41 8.43 -12.50 -4.21
N ASN A 42 9.42 -13.23 -3.71
CA ASN A 42 10.02 -12.97 -2.40
C ASN A 42 10.68 -11.58 -2.28
N PHE A 43 10.88 -10.85 -3.40
CA PHE A 43 11.59 -9.58 -3.46
C PHE A 43 10.66 -8.38 -3.74
N TYR A 44 9.35 -8.51 -3.52
CA TYR A 44 8.37 -7.48 -3.89
C TYR A 44 8.54 -6.15 -3.14
N LEU A 45 9.12 -6.16 -1.93
CA LEU A 45 9.45 -4.94 -1.16
C LEU A 45 10.80 -4.30 -1.54
N GLN A 46 11.63 -4.98 -2.36
CA GLN A 46 12.97 -4.50 -2.69
C GLN A 46 12.94 -3.12 -3.37
N SER A 47 11.94 -2.88 -4.23
CA SER A 47 11.79 -1.59 -4.93
C SER A 47 11.41 -0.43 -4.00
N CYS A 48 10.81 -0.73 -2.85
CA CYS A 48 10.35 0.25 -1.86
C CYS A 48 11.46 0.77 -0.95
N LEU A 49 12.61 0.11 -0.95
CA LEU A 49 13.74 0.50 -0.10
C LEU A 49 14.28 1.87 -0.51
N ASN A 50 14.57 2.70 0.50
CA ASN A 50 15.10 4.05 0.35
C ASN A 50 14.21 4.99 -0.49
N LYS A 51 12.89 4.75 -0.48
CA LYS A 51 11.90 5.64 -1.11
C LYS A 51 11.22 6.51 -0.07
N ASP A 52 10.87 7.73 -0.47
CA ASP A 52 10.18 8.70 0.38
C ASP A 52 8.71 8.31 0.59
N TYR A 53 8.11 7.66 -0.41
CA TYR A 53 6.75 7.12 -0.36
C TYR A 53 6.56 6.02 -1.41
N ILE A 54 5.47 5.27 -1.27
CA ILE A 54 5.16 4.10 -2.10
C ILE A 54 3.81 4.32 -2.79
N ILE A 55 3.75 4.12 -4.11
CA ILE A 55 2.50 4.10 -4.85
C ILE A 55 2.10 2.65 -5.11
N TRP A 56 0.89 2.27 -4.69
CA TRP A 56 0.38 0.92 -4.87
C TRP A 56 -0.97 0.96 -5.61
N GLU A 57 -0.95 0.64 -6.90
CA GLU A 57 -2.13 0.71 -7.77
C GLU A 57 -2.80 -0.66 -7.90
N GLU A 58 -4.12 -0.68 -7.74
CA GLU A 58 -4.99 -1.86 -7.80
C GLU A 58 -4.44 -3.06 -7.00
N PRO A 59 -4.14 -2.87 -5.71
CA PRO A 59 -3.66 -3.93 -4.85
C PRO A 59 -4.69 -5.03 -4.62
N MET A 60 -4.19 -6.22 -4.33
CA MET A 60 -4.99 -7.34 -3.86
C MET A 60 -4.39 -7.84 -2.55
N VAL A 61 -5.06 -7.53 -1.45
CA VAL A 61 -4.75 -8.08 -0.11
C VAL A 61 -5.57 -9.35 0.08
N THR A 62 -4.95 -10.41 0.58
CA THR A 62 -5.59 -11.71 0.82
C THR A 62 -5.37 -12.16 2.26
N THR A 63 -6.03 -13.25 2.66
CA THR A 63 -5.86 -13.81 4.01
C THR A 63 -4.44 -14.32 4.28
N THR A 64 -3.63 -14.57 3.25
CA THR A 64 -2.26 -15.08 3.41
C THR A 64 -1.25 -13.97 3.73
N ASP A 65 -1.46 -12.75 3.24
CA ASP A 65 -0.50 -11.64 3.37
C ASP A 65 -1.00 -10.52 4.30
N ILE A 66 -2.25 -10.59 4.78
CA ILE A 66 -2.89 -9.55 5.58
C ILE A 66 -2.09 -9.11 6.82
N ASN A 67 -1.45 -10.03 7.53
CA ASN A 67 -0.69 -9.69 8.74
C ASN A 67 0.55 -8.86 8.41
N GLU A 68 1.18 -9.12 7.27
CA GLU A 68 2.29 -8.32 6.78
C GLU A 68 1.81 -6.93 6.35
N TRP A 69 0.68 -6.85 5.63
CA TRP A 69 0.08 -5.57 5.26
C TRP A 69 -0.35 -4.74 6.46
N LYS A 70 -0.85 -5.36 7.53
CA LYS A 70 -1.11 -4.65 8.79
C LYS A 70 0.17 -4.00 9.34
N LEU A 71 1.30 -4.68 9.32
CA LEU A 71 2.58 -4.12 9.77
C LEU A 71 3.06 -2.98 8.85
N LEU A 72 2.97 -3.16 7.53
CA LEU A 72 3.38 -2.14 6.55
C LEU A 72 2.50 -0.88 6.65
N LEU A 73 1.18 -1.06 6.73
CA LEU A 73 0.22 0.04 6.77
C LEU A 73 0.10 0.70 8.14
N GLU A 74 0.57 0.07 9.23
CA GLU A 74 0.79 0.80 10.49
C GLU A 74 2.13 1.54 10.56
N GLY A 75 3.02 1.27 9.59
CA GLY A 75 4.35 1.85 9.48
C GLY A 75 5.38 1.20 10.40
N ALA A 76 5.21 -0.07 10.72
CA ALA A 76 6.20 -0.86 11.44
C ALA A 76 7.42 -1.14 10.54
N PRO A 77 8.63 -1.29 11.10
CA PRO A 77 9.79 -1.73 10.34
C PRO A 77 9.62 -3.18 9.89
N VAL A 78 9.72 -3.44 8.59
CA VAL A 78 9.58 -4.78 8.00
C VAL A 78 10.87 -5.17 7.28
N LYS A 79 11.28 -6.44 7.42
CA LYS A 79 12.43 -6.96 6.68
C LYS A 79 12.04 -7.17 5.22
N ALA A 80 12.76 -6.53 4.31
CA ALA A 80 12.64 -6.78 2.88
C ALA A 80 13.77 -7.74 2.46
N SER A 81 13.39 -8.89 1.91
CA SER A 81 14.33 -9.79 1.27
C SER A 81 14.96 -9.06 0.09
N VAL A 82 16.30 -9.03 0.04
CA VAL A 82 17.09 -8.52 -1.09
C VAL A 82 18.24 -9.48 -1.34
N LYS A 83 18.99 -9.31 -2.44
CA LYS A 83 20.10 -10.22 -2.83
C LYS A 83 21.35 -10.14 -1.93
N SER A 84 21.20 -9.89 -0.63
CA SER A 84 22.23 -9.66 0.39
C SER A 84 22.87 -8.25 0.33
N PRO A 85 22.96 -7.52 1.47
CA PRO A 85 22.44 -7.85 2.81
C PRO A 85 20.94 -7.48 2.96
N ASP A 86 20.22 -8.23 3.79
CA ASP A 86 18.82 -7.92 4.15
C ASP A 86 18.66 -6.47 4.57
N SER A 87 17.61 -5.84 4.06
CA SER A 87 17.34 -4.43 4.29
C SER A 87 16.03 -4.24 5.03
N ILE A 88 15.98 -3.25 5.92
CA ILE A 88 14.77 -2.92 6.67
C ILE A 88 14.03 -1.82 5.93
N LEU A 89 12.80 -2.10 5.50
CA LEU A 89 11.87 -1.07 5.08
C LEU A 89 11.43 -0.31 6.33
N LYS A 90 11.85 0.94 6.44
CA LYS A 90 11.43 1.86 7.51
C LYS A 90 9.98 2.28 7.28
N ARG A 91 9.43 3.07 8.21
CA ARG A 91 8.12 3.71 8.02
C ARG A 91 8.13 4.56 6.75
N THR A 92 7.50 4.07 5.70
CA THR A 92 7.34 4.76 4.41
C THR A 92 5.86 4.82 4.07
N PRO A 93 5.27 6.00 3.84
CA PRO A 93 3.84 6.15 3.61
C PRO A 93 3.39 5.53 2.29
N PHE A 94 2.20 4.92 2.30
CA PHE A 94 1.58 4.29 1.15
C PHE A 94 0.46 5.16 0.57
N PHE A 95 0.52 5.41 -0.73
CA PHE A 95 -0.54 6.03 -1.52
C PHE A 95 -1.16 4.98 -2.43
N ILE A 96 -2.41 4.65 -2.18
CA ILE A 96 -3.08 3.49 -2.77
C ILE A 96 -4.23 3.94 -3.65
N THR A 97 -4.32 3.41 -4.86
CA THR A 97 -5.49 3.59 -5.74
C THR A 97 -6.15 2.25 -5.99
N THR A 98 -7.48 2.18 -5.87
CA THR A 98 -8.19 0.90 -6.04
C THR A 98 -9.64 1.09 -6.49
N ASN A 99 -10.14 0.18 -7.31
CA ASN A 99 -11.56 0.13 -7.65
C ASN A 99 -12.42 -0.57 -6.60
N HIS A 100 -11.81 -1.39 -5.77
CA HIS A 100 -12.51 -2.17 -4.74
C HIS A 100 -11.96 -1.87 -3.35
N SER A 101 -12.76 -2.12 -2.32
CA SER A 101 -12.23 -2.10 -0.94
C SER A 101 -11.03 -3.03 -0.83
N LEU A 102 -9.96 -2.57 -0.16
CA LEU A 102 -8.81 -3.41 0.18
C LEU A 102 -9.21 -4.61 1.03
N SER A 103 -10.34 -4.50 1.74
CA SER A 103 -10.89 -5.56 2.57
C SER A 103 -11.71 -6.60 1.80
N LYS A 104 -11.80 -6.53 0.47
CA LYS A 104 -12.68 -7.38 -0.36
C LYS A 104 -12.47 -8.89 -0.16
N TRP A 105 -11.25 -9.33 0.16
CA TRP A 105 -10.86 -10.74 0.19
C TRP A 105 -10.38 -11.23 1.56
N ILE A 106 -10.72 -10.52 2.64
CA ILE A 106 -10.30 -10.84 4.01
C ILE A 106 -11.52 -10.91 4.95
N SER A 107 -11.30 -11.41 6.17
CA SER A 107 -12.35 -11.48 7.19
C SER A 107 -12.78 -10.09 7.68
N ALA A 108 -13.95 -10.00 8.33
CA ALA A 108 -14.43 -8.74 8.90
C ALA A 108 -13.51 -8.19 10.02
N ASP A 109 -12.96 -9.08 10.85
CA ASP A 109 -12.02 -8.70 11.92
C ASP A 109 -10.72 -8.15 11.34
N ASP A 110 -10.20 -8.80 10.29
CA ASP A 110 -9.04 -8.31 9.56
C ASP A 110 -9.31 -6.99 8.86
N ALA A 111 -10.51 -6.82 8.30
CA ALA A 111 -10.94 -5.60 7.67
C ALA A 111 -10.95 -4.44 8.67
N ALA A 112 -11.58 -4.60 9.82
CA ALA A 112 -11.61 -3.59 10.87
C ALA A 112 -10.20 -3.18 11.30
N ALA A 113 -9.33 -4.17 11.56
CA ALA A 113 -7.95 -3.92 11.90
C ALA A 113 -7.19 -3.17 10.77
N LEU A 114 -7.39 -3.52 9.51
CA LEU A 114 -6.73 -2.86 8.39
C LEU A 114 -7.21 -1.41 8.22
N GLN A 115 -8.50 -1.13 8.43
CA GLN A 115 -9.08 0.22 8.30
C GLN A 115 -8.46 1.21 9.29
N GLU A 116 -8.15 0.80 10.51
CA GLU A 116 -7.47 1.63 11.52
C GLU A 116 -6.06 2.08 11.12
N ARG A 117 -5.52 1.56 10.01
CA ARG A 117 -4.16 1.82 9.51
C ARG A 117 -4.13 2.74 8.30
N MET A 118 -5.30 3.21 7.84
CA MET A 118 -5.41 3.97 6.61
C MET A 118 -6.50 5.03 6.65
N TYR A 119 -6.27 6.10 5.89
CA TYR A 119 -7.33 7.02 5.50
C TYR A 119 -7.90 6.56 4.16
N VAL A 120 -9.22 6.37 4.09
CA VAL A 120 -9.90 6.00 2.84
C VAL A 120 -10.79 7.14 2.39
N TYR A 121 -10.57 7.61 1.16
CA TYR A 121 -11.43 8.59 0.50
C TYR A 121 -12.08 7.96 -0.73
N THR A 122 -13.40 7.98 -0.76
CA THR A 122 -14.20 7.38 -1.83
C THR A 122 -14.60 8.43 -2.85
N LEU A 123 -14.18 8.23 -4.10
CA LEU A 123 -14.60 9.01 -5.26
C LEU A 123 -15.82 8.36 -5.92
N SER A 124 -16.82 9.15 -6.22
CA SER A 124 -17.91 8.79 -7.13
C SER A 124 -17.57 9.20 -8.57
N GLN A 125 -18.19 8.53 -9.55
CA GLN A 125 -18.20 9.06 -10.92
C GLN A 125 -18.90 10.42 -10.94
N LYS A 126 -18.38 11.33 -11.76
CA LYS A 126 -19.06 12.58 -12.11
C LYS A 126 -20.15 12.33 -13.12
#